data_AF-A0A2W4RK83-F1
#
_entry.id   AF-A0A2W4RK83-F1
#
_cell.length_a   1.000
_cell.length_b   1.000
_cell.length_c   1.000
_cell.angle_alpha   90.00
_cell.angle_beta   90.00
_cell.angle_gamma   90.00
#
_symmetry.space_group_name_H-M   'P 1'
#
loop_
_entity.id
_entity.type
_entity.pdbx_description
1 polymer ?
#
loop_
_entity_poly.entity_id
_entity_poly.type
_entity_poly.pdbx_seq_one_letter_code
_entity_poly.pdbx_strand_id
1 'polypeptide(L)'
;MNDIIKSLIPLLPRYPEEGSDASRIGKQEIITALVGQFGVEQIQSVQTTLELVENLLTSLSLLDNGELQRGEWKFLSHPAQLLALSLLNTLADPRQKLFPSDFWHTGVGDAESQLQKQALEALENRRHAHHQDGTDASPPIRFVYVAWSIIKLGDKILCHQREASEHTKEYGLIGGRCNARDLKKVLGESVSTQALLDALQSPHSETMFQSLEHTLHRELSEEVKLLYGAGHYEAQVWRDLKPYTNCMGAAPNYALTQYFFRIYQIKLDITGYFAIRAQMRTCERLIECTLDEVAAGKTADNAKTLSIHAIYDDFGNDRVALKQALAALEPSYTNRYRFNDEKDSLIFSLEIDILRGNPGNEKPLGIDLMQEQKSLLLALAAHGKGLPLTLADSEAVTLHEFGWIEIHDGVLQAKLEQLSEHLRRASCPYIEITEPRYFRVSLPPELIFFDQVFFAYRFQKQDKYNGTFDLQRPKILTDIGTIEAGHCTIPLTNTLPDQLTKVLQGKLSVGDDVSLPKKVRESMQKHYQAMGLRCLLLRRDGRYVIAGKPL
;
A
#
# COMPACT_ATOMS: atom_id res chain seq x y z
N MET A 1 0.18 -52.22 -21.83
CA MET A 1 -0.66 -51.58 -20.79
C MET A 1 -2.12 -51.53 -21.21
N ASN A 2 -2.50 -50.84 -22.30
CA ASN A 2 -3.90 -50.72 -22.74
C ASN A 2 -4.61 -52.06 -22.95
N ASP A 3 -3.96 -53.03 -23.61
CA ASP A 3 -4.54 -54.36 -23.82
C ASP A 3 -4.75 -55.13 -22.51
N ILE A 4 -3.84 -54.96 -21.54
CA ILE A 4 -3.96 -55.56 -20.20
C ILE A 4 -5.16 -54.96 -19.46
N ILE A 5 -5.33 -53.64 -19.50
CA ILE A 5 -6.50 -52.97 -18.90
C ILE A 5 -7.79 -53.44 -19.58
N LYS A 6 -7.79 -53.57 -20.92
CA LYS A 6 -8.93 -54.06 -21.68
C LYS A 6 -9.33 -55.49 -21.27
N SER A 7 -8.35 -56.37 -21.05
CA SER A 7 -8.57 -57.73 -20.55
C SER A 7 -8.91 -57.80 -19.06
N LEU A 8 -8.53 -56.79 -18.26
CA LEU A 8 -8.90 -56.68 -16.85
C LEU A 8 -10.38 -56.34 -16.66
N ILE A 9 -10.93 -55.43 -17.45
CA ILE A 9 -12.33 -54.97 -17.33
C ILE A 9 -13.37 -56.10 -17.17
N PRO A 10 -13.36 -57.19 -17.97
CA PRO A 10 -14.32 -58.28 -17.78
C PRO A 10 -14.09 -59.09 -16.49
N LEU A 11 -12.88 -59.08 -15.92
CA LEU A 11 -12.51 -59.79 -14.70
C LEU A 11 -12.85 -59.00 -13.42
N LEU A 12 -13.19 -57.71 -13.54
CA LEU A 12 -13.54 -56.89 -12.38
C LEU A 12 -14.79 -57.41 -11.66
N PRO A 13 -14.85 -57.27 -10.32
CA PRO A 13 -16.03 -57.63 -9.55
C PRO A 13 -17.26 -56.85 -10.00
N ARG A 14 -18.43 -57.43 -9.83
CA ARG A 14 -19.75 -56.86 -10.14
C ARG A 14 -20.52 -56.53 -8.86
N TYR A 15 -21.20 -55.40 -8.90
CA TYR A 15 -22.11 -54.85 -7.89
C TYR A 15 -23.46 -54.56 -8.58
N PRO A 16 -24.58 -55.12 -8.08
CA PRO A 16 -25.89 -54.93 -8.70
C PRO A 16 -26.40 -53.49 -8.51
N GLU A 17 -27.21 -53.00 -9.44
CA GLU A 17 -27.83 -51.66 -9.34
C GLU A 17 -28.78 -51.57 -8.13
N GLU A 18 -29.49 -52.67 -7.85
CA GLU A 18 -30.36 -52.83 -6.69
C GLU A 18 -29.87 -53.98 -5.79
N GLY A 19 -29.85 -53.75 -4.46
CA GLY A 19 -29.42 -54.74 -3.47
C GLY A 19 -27.95 -54.61 -3.02
N SER A 20 -27.51 -55.53 -2.15
CA SER A 20 -26.17 -55.49 -1.51
C SER A 20 -25.25 -56.65 -1.87
N ASP A 21 -25.71 -57.60 -2.69
CA ASP A 21 -24.97 -58.81 -3.01
C ASP A 21 -23.94 -58.55 -4.12
N ALA A 22 -22.76 -58.09 -3.69
CA ALA A 22 -21.63 -57.81 -4.57
C ALA A 22 -20.65 -58.99 -4.63
N SER A 23 -20.12 -59.24 -5.82
CA SER A 23 -19.04 -60.23 -6.04
C SER A 23 -17.67 -59.64 -5.67
N ARG A 24 -16.71 -60.54 -5.43
CA ARG A 24 -15.31 -60.24 -5.12
C ARG A 24 -14.41 -61.16 -5.94
N ILE A 25 -13.17 -60.75 -6.16
CA ILE A 25 -12.17 -61.54 -6.88
C ILE A 25 -10.79 -61.37 -6.23
N GLY A 26 -10.03 -62.45 -6.14
CA GLY A 26 -8.67 -62.40 -5.59
C GLY A 26 -7.70 -61.72 -6.55
N LYS A 27 -6.80 -60.87 -6.04
CA LYS A 27 -5.74 -60.24 -6.87
C LYS A 27 -4.89 -61.27 -7.61
N GLN A 28 -4.57 -62.38 -6.94
CA GLN A 28 -3.80 -63.49 -7.57
C GLN A 28 -4.58 -64.23 -8.65
N GLU A 29 -5.91 -64.29 -8.54
CA GLU A 29 -6.77 -64.89 -9.56
C GLU A 29 -6.75 -64.02 -10.82
N ILE A 30 -6.85 -62.70 -10.66
CA ILE A 30 -6.70 -61.74 -11.77
C ILE A 30 -5.33 -61.89 -12.44
N ILE A 31 -4.25 -61.91 -11.65
CA ILE A 31 -2.87 -62.07 -12.17
C ILE A 31 -2.78 -63.37 -12.97
N THR A 32 -3.26 -64.49 -12.43
CA THR A 32 -3.19 -65.80 -13.09
C THR A 32 -3.96 -65.80 -14.41
N ALA A 33 -5.17 -65.22 -14.43
CA ALA A 33 -5.99 -65.11 -15.63
C ALA A 33 -5.31 -64.26 -16.72
N LEU A 34 -4.76 -63.10 -16.35
CA LEU A 34 -4.08 -62.21 -17.30
C LEU A 34 -2.76 -62.80 -17.79
N VAL A 35 -1.95 -63.42 -16.92
CA VAL A 35 -0.72 -64.13 -17.32
C VAL A 35 -1.03 -65.32 -18.23
N GLY A 36 -2.13 -66.03 -17.98
CA GLY A 36 -2.61 -67.08 -18.87
C GLY A 36 -2.94 -66.57 -20.28
N GLN A 37 -3.40 -65.32 -20.40
CA GLN A 37 -3.73 -64.69 -21.69
C GLN A 37 -2.52 -64.09 -22.40
N PHE A 38 -1.59 -63.44 -21.68
CA PHE A 38 -0.48 -62.69 -22.26
C PHE A 38 0.87 -63.41 -22.21
N GLY A 39 0.95 -64.54 -21.50
CA GLY A 39 2.18 -65.34 -21.30
C GLY A 39 2.98 -64.95 -20.06
N VAL A 40 3.75 -65.91 -19.55
CA VAL A 40 4.56 -65.76 -18.31
C VAL A 40 5.60 -64.65 -18.41
N GLU A 41 6.13 -64.40 -19.61
CA GLU A 41 7.07 -63.31 -19.91
C GLU A 41 6.51 -61.92 -19.54
N GLN A 42 5.17 -61.75 -19.51
CA GLN A 42 4.51 -60.47 -19.23
C GLN A 42 4.08 -60.30 -17.76
N ILE A 43 4.47 -61.21 -16.86
CA ILE A 43 4.04 -61.20 -15.46
C ILE A 43 4.32 -59.86 -14.76
N GLN A 44 5.50 -59.27 -14.98
CA GLN A 44 5.87 -57.99 -14.39
C GLN A 44 4.98 -56.85 -14.92
N SER A 45 4.75 -56.80 -16.25
CA SER A 45 3.87 -55.82 -16.89
C SER A 45 2.44 -55.91 -16.35
N VAL A 46 1.92 -57.13 -16.15
CA VAL A 46 0.59 -57.38 -15.57
C VAL A 46 0.53 -56.88 -14.13
N GLN A 47 1.50 -57.25 -13.29
CA GLN A 47 1.55 -56.83 -11.88
C GLN A 47 1.61 -55.31 -11.75
N THR A 48 2.53 -54.65 -12.46
CA THR A 48 2.66 -53.19 -12.42
C THR A 48 1.39 -52.49 -12.95
N THR A 49 0.74 -53.04 -13.97
CA THR A 49 -0.53 -52.48 -14.47
C THR A 49 -1.65 -52.64 -13.43
N LEU A 50 -1.73 -53.78 -12.76
CA LEU A 50 -2.73 -54.03 -11.71
C LEU A 50 -2.50 -53.16 -10.49
N GLU A 51 -1.25 -52.97 -10.06
CA GLU A 51 -0.91 -52.05 -8.96
C GLU A 51 -1.30 -50.62 -9.30
N LEU A 52 -1.04 -50.17 -10.53
CA LEU A 52 -1.47 -48.84 -10.98
C LEU A 52 -3.00 -48.69 -10.96
N VAL A 53 -3.74 -49.70 -11.44
CA VAL A 53 -5.21 -49.70 -11.42
C VAL A 53 -5.73 -49.74 -9.99
N GLU A 54 -5.18 -50.59 -9.13
CA GLU A 54 -5.55 -50.68 -7.71
C GLU A 54 -5.34 -49.34 -7.00
N ASN A 55 -4.20 -48.69 -7.24
CA ASN A 55 -3.89 -47.38 -6.69
C ASN A 55 -4.87 -46.32 -7.18
N LEU A 56 -5.21 -46.32 -8.47
CA LEU A 56 -6.21 -45.41 -9.04
C LEU A 56 -7.57 -45.61 -8.37
N LEU A 57 -8.08 -46.85 -8.32
CA LEU A 57 -9.39 -47.16 -7.75
C LEU A 57 -9.44 -46.89 -6.24
N THR A 58 -8.35 -47.16 -5.53
CA THR A 58 -8.21 -46.87 -4.09
C THR A 58 -8.16 -45.36 -3.84
N SER A 59 -7.43 -44.59 -4.65
CA SER A 59 -7.37 -43.12 -4.52
C SER A 59 -8.72 -42.42 -4.72
N LEU A 60 -9.63 -43.08 -5.45
CA LEU A 60 -11.00 -42.63 -5.68
C LEU A 60 -11.99 -43.24 -4.68
N SER A 61 -11.53 -44.00 -3.69
CA SER A 61 -12.34 -44.72 -2.70
C SER A 61 -13.42 -45.60 -3.36
N LEU A 62 -13.04 -46.39 -4.37
CA LEU A 62 -13.99 -47.25 -5.10
C LEU A 62 -14.03 -48.69 -4.60
N LEU A 63 -12.96 -49.15 -3.96
CA LEU A 63 -12.81 -50.50 -3.44
C LEU A 63 -13.08 -50.58 -1.94
N ASP A 64 -13.60 -51.72 -1.49
CA ASP A 64 -13.80 -52.01 -0.07
C ASP A 64 -12.44 -52.25 0.62
N ASN A 65 -12.09 -51.37 1.57
CA ASN A 65 -10.80 -51.44 2.27
C ASN A 65 -10.61 -52.74 3.06
N GLY A 66 -11.68 -53.33 3.60
CA GLY A 66 -11.61 -54.57 4.37
C GLY A 66 -11.32 -55.77 3.47
N GLU A 67 -11.92 -55.81 2.28
CA GLU A 67 -11.63 -56.83 1.27
C GLU A 67 -10.23 -56.63 0.66
N LEU A 68 -9.85 -55.38 0.40
CA LEU A 68 -8.55 -55.04 -0.17
C LEU A 68 -7.40 -55.49 0.75
N GLN A 69 -7.54 -55.32 2.07
CA GLN A 69 -6.59 -55.84 3.06
C GLN A 69 -6.45 -57.37 3.05
N ARG A 70 -7.47 -58.10 2.57
CA ARG A 70 -7.42 -59.56 2.37
C ARG A 70 -6.86 -59.97 1.01
N GLY A 71 -6.45 -59.01 0.18
CA GLY A 71 -5.97 -59.25 -1.18
C GLY A 71 -7.08 -59.51 -2.19
N GLU A 72 -8.31 -59.08 -1.88
CA GLU A 72 -9.48 -59.23 -2.74
C GLU A 72 -9.99 -57.87 -3.23
N TRP A 73 -10.48 -57.81 -4.47
CA TRP A 73 -11.13 -56.63 -5.00
C TRP A 73 -12.64 -56.79 -4.91
N LYS A 74 -13.30 -55.79 -4.32
CA LYS A 74 -14.75 -55.65 -4.27
C LYS A 74 -15.08 -54.17 -4.36
N PHE A 75 -16.02 -53.79 -5.22
CA PHE A 75 -16.50 -52.40 -5.26
C PHE A 75 -17.35 -52.09 -4.02
N LEU A 76 -17.26 -50.86 -3.51
CA LEU A 76 -18.09 -50.41 -2.38
C LEU A 76 -19.57 -50.27 -2.72
N SER A 77 -19.88 -49.97 -3.99
CA SER A 77 -21.25 -49.74 -4.46
C SER A 77 -21.34 -49.82 -5.98
N HIS A 78 -22.57 -49.85 -6.50
CA HIS A 78 -22.81 -49.77 -7.94
C HIS A 78 -22.28 -48.46 -8.58
N PRO A 79 -22.49 -47.26 -8.00
CA PRO A 79 -21.85 -46.04 -8.49
C PRO A 79 -20.31 -46.11 -8.54
N ALA A 80 -19.67 -46.75 -7.55
CA ALA A 80 -18.23 -46.94 -7.54
C ALA A 80 -17.76 -47.80 -8.72
N GLN A 81 -18.50 -48.87 -9.03
CA GLN A 81 -18.28 -49.68 -10.23
C GLN A 81 -18.44 -48.86 -11.52
N LEU A 82 -19.49 -48.05 -11.64
CA LEU A 82 -19.73 -47.24 -12.84
C LEU A 82 -18.58 -46.26 -13.10
N LEU A 83 -18.09 -45.59 -12.06
CA LEU A 83 -16.93 -44.69 -12.16
C LEU A 83 -15.66 -45.45 -12.55
N ALA A 84 -15.39 -46.59 -11.92
CA ALA A 84 -14.25 -47.44 -12.25
C ALA A 84 -14.28 -47.86 -13.72
N LEU A 85 -15.42 -48.36 -14.20
CA LEU A 85 -15.59 -48.79 -15.59
C LEU A 85 -15.45 -47.62 -16.57
N SER A 86 -16.00 -46.44 -16.25
CA SER A 86 -15.86 -45.25 -17.10
C SER A 86 -14.39 -44.84 -17.28
N LEU A 87 -13.63 -44.78 -16.19
CA LEU A 87 -12.20 -44.44 -16.22
C LEU A 87 -11.38 -45.51 -16.93
N LEU A 88 -11.57 -46.78 -16.60
CA LEU A 88 -10.76 -47.87 -17.17
C LEU A 88 -11.05 -48.08 -18.66
N ASN A 89 -12.31 -47.95 -19.12
CA ASN A 89 -12.60 -47.98 -20.55
C ASN A 89 -11.94 -46.80 -21.28
N THR A 90 -11.95 -45.61 -20.68
CA THR A 90 -11.27 -44.44 -21.24
C THR A 90 -9.76 -44.65 -21.34
N LEU A 91 -9.13 -45.27 -20.34
CA LEU A 91 -7.69 -45.63 -20.36
C LEU A 91 -7.38 -46.76 -21.37
N ALA A 92 -8.33 -47.66 -21.62
CA ALA A 92 -8.16 -48.79 -22.53
C ALA A 92 -8.29 -48.42 -24.02
N ASP A 93 -9.05 -47.37 -24.37
CA ASP A 93 -9.19 -46.88 -25.76
C ASP A 93 -8.45 -45.54 -25.96
N PRO A 94 -7.34 -45.50 -26.72
CA PRO A 94 -6.57 -44.27 -26.92
C PRO A 94 -7.35 -43.15 -27.64
N ARG A 95 -8.50 -43.48 -28.26
CA ARG A 95 -9.40 -42.53 -28.93
C ARG A 95 -10.42 -41.90 -27.98
N GLN A 96 -10.62 -42.46 -26.79
CA GLN A 96 -11.47 -41.86 -25.78
C GLN A 96 -10.68 -40.82 -24.97
N LYS A 97 -11.29 -39.68 -24.71
CA LYS A 97 -10.72 -38.58 -23.91
C LYS A 97 -11.77 -38.09 -22.91
N LEU A 98 -11.33 -37.69 -21.73
CA LEU A 98 -12.21 -37.07 -20.72
C LEU A 98 -12.52 -35.61 -21.05
N PHE A 99 -11.66 -34.96 -21.83
CA PHE A 99 -11.78 -33.56 -22.24
C PHE A 99 -11.47 -33.43 -23.75
N PRO A 100 -11.96 -32.37 -24.42
CA PRO A 100 -11.50 -32.00 -25.76
C PRO A 100 -9.97 -31.86 -25.82
N SER A 101 -9.38 -32.16 -26.99
CA SER A 101 -7.91 -32.22 -27.15
C SER A 101 -7.19 -30.90 -26.88
N ASP A 102 -7.86 -29.77 -27.09
CA ASP A 102 -7.39 -28.40 -26.89
C ASP A 102 -7.81 -27.80 -25.54
N PHE A 103 -8.52 -28.57 -24.71
CA PHE A 103 -9.11 -28.07 -23.47
C PHE A 103 -8.10 -27.46 -22.50
N TRP A 104 -6.83 -27.91 -22.49
CA TRP A 104 -5.79 -27.42 -21.56
C TRP A 104 -4.81 -26.42 -22.19
N HIS A 105 -5.09 -25.91 -23.39
CA HIS A 105 -4.24 -24.89 -24.00
C HIS A 105 -4.30 -23.56 -23.22
N THR A 106 -3.19 -22.81 -23.27
CA THR A 106 -3.11 -21.44 -22.73
C THR A 106 -3.65 -20.43 -23.75
N GLY A 107 -4.21 -19.31 -23.27
CA GLY A 107 -4.72 -18.24 -24.15
C GLY A 107 -6.08 -18.55 -24.77
N VAL A 108 -6.85 -19.43 -24.15
CA VAL A 108 -8.26 -19.68 -24.48
C VAL A 108 -9.16 -18.54 -23.96
N GLY A 109 -10.41 -18.50 -24.41
CA GLY A 109 -11.38 -17.50 -23.95
C GLY A 109 -11.69 -17.60 -22.45
N ASP A 110 -12.36 -16.56 -21.91
CA ASP A 110 -12.69 -16.47 -20.48
C ASP A 110 -13.61 -17.63 -20.03
N ALA A 111 -14.54 -18.04 -20.89
CA ALA A 111 -15.47 -19.14 -20.61
C ALA A 111 -14.73 -20.48 -20.49
N GLU A 112 -13.85 -20.79 -21.44
CA GLU A 112 -13.03 -21.99 -21.42
C GLU A 112 -12.04 -21.98 -20.23
N SER A 113 -11.44 -20.82 -19.95
CA SER A 113 -10.56 -20.62 -18.79
C SER A 113 -11.26 -20.90 -17.45
N GLN A 114 -12.54 -20.53 -17.33
CA GLN A 114 -13.34 -20.84 -16.14
C GLN A 114 -13.68 -22.33 -16.04
N LEU A 115 -13.94 -23.01 -17.16
CA LEU A 115 -14.14 -24.47 -17.15
C LEU A 115 -12.87 -25.22 -16.73
N GLN A 116 -11.70 -24.80 -17.23
CA GLN A 116 -10.40 -25.31 -16.79
C GLN A 116 -10.23 -25.13 -15.27
N LYS A 117 -10.55 -23.93 -14.75
CA LYS A 117 -10.51 -23.64 -13.32
C LYS A 117 -11.42 -24.56 -12.52
N GLN A 118 -12.68 -24.73 -12.92
CA GLN A 118 -13.64 -25.58 -12.22
C GLN A 118 -13.18 -27.04 -12.15
N ALA A 119 -12.59 -27.56 -13.23
CA ALA A 119 -12.04 -28.91 -13.26
C ALA A 119 -10.88 -29.08 -12.27
N LEU A 120 -9.93 -28.13 -12.27
CA LEU A 120 -8.80 -28.14 -11.35
C LEU A 120 -9.24 -27.93 -9.89
N GLU A 121 -10.19 -27.02 -9.66
CA GLU A 121 -10.75 -26.74 -8.33
C GLU A 121 -11.43 -27.96 -7.74
N ALA A 122 -12.24 -28.67 -8.53
CA ALA A 122 -12.89 -29.90 -8.09
C ALA A 122 -11.89 -31.02 -7.77
N LEU A 123 -10.79 -31.12 -8.51
CA LEU A 123 -9.75 -32.11 -8.26
C LEU A 123 -8.93 -31.76 -7.02
N GLU A 124 -8.40 -30.54 -6.97
CA GLU A 124 -7.42 -30.15 -5.98
C GLU A 124 -8.02 -29.96 -4.59
N ASN A 125 -9.24 -29.41 -4.51
CA ASN A 125 -9.93 -29.31 -3.22
C ASN A 125 -10.17 -30.69 -2.60
N ARG A 126 -10.47 -31.72 -3.42
CA ARG A 126 -10.61 -33.10 -2.94
C ARG A 126 -9.26 -33.68 -2.53
N ARG A 127 -8.21 -33.49 -3.34
CA ARG A 127 -6.84 -33.93 -3.01
C ARG A 127 -6.38 -33.38 -1.66
N HIS A 128 -6.63 -32.09 -1.43
CA HIS A 128 -6.25 -31.41 -0.20
C HIS A 128 -7.14 -31.82 0.99
N ALA A 129 -8.46 -31.85 0.81
CA ALA A 129 -9.42 -32.14 1.89
C ALA A 129 -9.38 -33.58 2.39
N HIS A 130 -9.01 -34.54 1.54
CA HIS A 130 -9.08 -35.98 1.84
C HIS A 130 -7.72 -36.65 2.02
N HIS A 131 -6.66 -35.87 2.27
CA HIS A 131 -5.36 -36.43 2.61
C HIS A 131 -5.44 -37.19 3.93
N GLN A 132 -4.92 -38.43 3.97
CA GLN A 132 -5.10 -39.35 5.09
C GLN A 132 -4.46 -38.84 6.39
N ASP A 133 -3.36 -38.10 6.28
CA ASP A 133 -2.67 -37.47 7.43
C ASP A 133 -3.23 -36.08 7.80
N GLY A 134 -4.39 -35.70 7.24
CA GLY A 134 -5.02 -34.40 7.42
C GLY A 134 -4.67 -33.38 6.33
N THR A 135 -5.43 -32.29 6.26
CA THR A 135 -5.32 -31.27 5.20
C THR A 135 -3.94 -30.64 5.12
N ASP A 136 -3.32 -30.36 6.27
CA ASP A 136 -2.01 -29.70 6.37
C ASP A 136 -0.84 -30.59 5.89
N ALA A 137 -1.08 -31.87 5.65
CA ALA A 137 -0.07 -32.83 5.19
C ALA A 137 0.01 -32.95 3.67
N SER A 138 -0.95 -32.41 2.91
CA SER A 138 -0.90 -32.44 1.45
C SER A 138 0.25 -31.58 0.90
N PRO A 139 1.21 -32.14 0.15
CA PRO A 139 2.26 -31.32 -0.43
C PRO A 139 1.68 -30.37 -1.50
N PRO A 140 2.10 -29.09 -1.50
CA PRO A 140 1.78 -28.17 -2.58
C PRO A 140 2.49 -28.61 -3.86
N ILE A 141 1.84 -28.38 -5.00
CA ILE A 141 2.38 -28.74 -6.33
C ILE A 141 2.70 -27.50 -7.18
N ARG A 142 2.44 -26.32 -6.62
CA ARG A 142 2.65 -25.03 -7.27
C ARG A 142 3.31 -24.06 -6.28
N PHE A 143 4.30 -23.33 -6.76
CA PHE A 143 5.09 -22.40 -5.95
C PHE A 143 5.05 -21.01 -6.56
N VAL A 144 4.86 -19.99 -5.74
CA VAL A 144 4.75 -18.60 -6.20
C VAL A 144 5.55 -17.70 -5.28
N TYR A 145 6.39 -16.86 -5.87
CA TYR A 145 7.17 -15.86 -5.14
C TYR A 145 6.59 -14.48 -5.44
N VAL A 146 6.39 -13.68 -4.41
CA VAL A 146 5.71 -12.38 -4.49
C VAL A 146 6.55 -11.32 -3.79
N ALA A 147 6.75 -10.20 -4.47
CA ALA A 147 7.31 -8.99 -3.88
C ALA A 147 6.18 -8.01 -3.60
N TRP A 148 6.05 -7.56 -2.36
CA TRP A 148 5.13 -6.50 -1.97
C TRP A 148 5.89 -5.32 -1.38
N SER A 149 5.29 -4.15 -1.49
CA SER A 149 5.83 -2.90 -0.97
C SER A 149 4.92 -2.28 0.07
N ILE A 150 5.53 -1.65 1.07
CA ILE A 150 4.87 -0.75 2.01
C ILE A 150 5.36 0.65 1.70
N ILE A 151 4.42 1.46 1.20
CA ILE A 151 4.58 2.89 1.02
C ILE A 151 3.72 3.57 2.09
N LYS A 152 4.36 4.04 3.16
CA LYS A 152 3.70 4.69 4.30
C LYS A 152 3.72 6.22 4.12
N LEU A 153 2.58 6.82 3.83
CA LEU A 153 2.42 8.26 3.68
C LEU A 153 1.79 8.83 4.96
N GLY A 154 2.62 9.40 5.83
CA GLY A 154 2.20 9.75 7.19
C GLY A 154 1.79 8.49 7.97
N ASP A 155 0.55 8.44 8.46
CA ASP A 155 -0.01 7.29 9.18
C ASP A 155 -0.93 6.41 8.31
N LYS A 156 -0.77 6.49 6.98
CA LYS A 156 -1.54 5.68 6.03
C LYS A 156 -0.61 4.84 5.14
N ILE A 157 -1.12 3.71 4.68
CA ILE A 157 -0.45 2.84 3.70
C ILE A 157 -1.13 3.01 2.34
N LEU A 158 -0.33 3.17 1.29
CA LEU A 158 -0.82 3.20 -0.08
C LEU A 158 -1.12 1.77 -0.56
N CYS A 159 -2.33 1.56 -1.06
CA CYS A 159 -2.80 0.29 -1.61
C CYS A 159 -3.23 0.47 -3.07
N HIS A 160 -3.12 -0.59 -3.85
CA HIS A 160 -3.51 -0.63 -5.27
C HIS A 160 -4.59 -1.67 -5.53
N GLN A 161 -5.54 -1.34 -6.39
CA GLN A 161 -6.65 -2.21 -6.79
C GLN A 161 -6.11 -3.41 -7.58
N ARG A 162 -6.59 -4.61 -7.29
CA ARG A 162 -6.21 -5.83 -8.01
C ARG A 162 -6.72 -5.82 -9.45
N GLU A 163 -5.92 -6.32 -10.38
CA GLU A 163 -6.17 -6.22 -11.84
C GLU A 163 -7.31 -7.09 -12.40
N ALA A 164 -7.90 -8.00 -11.61
CA ALA A 164 -8.97 -8.85 -12.14
C ALA A 164 -10.33 -8.12 -12.13
N SER A 165 -11.08 -8.26 -13.23
CA SER A 165 -12.43 -7.68 -13.41
C SER A 165 -13.43 -8.13 -12.33
N GLU A 166 -13.23 -9.31 -11.74
CA GLU A 166 -14.03 -9.85 -10.63
C GLU A 166 -13.72 -9.16 -9.27
N HIS A 167 -12.63 -8.41 -9.19
CA HIS A 167 -12.05 -7.88 -7.95
C HIS A 167 -12.03 -6.33 -7.89
N THR A 168 -13.02 -5.66 -8.49
CA THR A 168 -13.09 -4.18 -8.54
C THR A 168 -13.14 -3.48 -7.17
N LYS A 169 -13.42 -4.23 -6.09
CA LYS A 169 -13.42 -3.71 -4.71
C LYS A 169 -12.28 -4.26 -3.84
N GLU A 170 -11.38 -5.04 -4.41
CA GLU A 170 -10.26 -5.61 -3.68
C GLU A 170 -8.96 -4.86 -3.98
N TYR A 171 -8.26 -4.54 -2.91
CA TYR A 171 -7.00 -3.82 -2.93
C TYR A 171 -5.94 -4.65 -2.21
N GLY A 172 -4.69 -4.46 -2.58
CA GLY A 172 -3.55 -5.07 -1.92
C GLY A 172 -2.41 -4.09 -1.76
N LEU A 173 -1.32 -4.56 -1.17
CA LEU A 173 -0.06 -3.85 -1.25
C LEU A 173 0.41 -3.79 -2.71
N ILE A 174 1.05 -2.70 -3.08
CA ILE A 174 1.65 -2.51 -4.41
C ILE A 174 2.76 -3.54 -4.59
N GLY A 175 2.73 -4.27 -5.69
CA GLY A 175 3.63 -5.39 -5.95
C GLY A 175 2.95 -6.58 -6.61
N GLY A 176 3.72 -7.63 -6.87
CA GLY A 176 3.26 -8.73 -7.69
C GLY A 176 4.16 -9.94 -7.73
N ARG A 177 3.83 -10.84 -8.66
CA ARG A 177 4.44 -12.16 -8.76
C ARG A 177 5.73 -12.09 -9.55
N CYS A 178 6.76 -12.77 -9.05
CA CYS A 178 7.99 -12.97 -9.82
C CYS A 178 7.68 -13.76 -11.09
N ASN A 179 8.19 -13.29 -12.22
CA ASN A 179 8.05 -13.95 -13.49
C ASN A 179 9.41 -14.31 -14.11
N ALA A 180 9.38 -14.99 -15.25
CA ALA A 180 10.57 -15.41 -15.98
C ALA A 180 11.53 -14.26 -16.32
N ARG A 181 11.02 -13.04 -16.60
CA ARG A 181 11.86 -11.88 -16.93
C ARG A 181 12.64 -11.38 -15.72
N ASP A 182 12.00 -11.36 -14.55
CA ASP A 182 12.63 -10.97 -13.29
C ASP A 182 13.75 -11.96 -12.94
N LEU A 183 13.47 -13.26 -13.04
CA LEU A 183 14.43 -14.32 -12.75
C LEU A 183 15.65 -14.30 -13.70
N LYS A 184 15.45 -13.97 -14.98
CA LYS A 184 16.55 -13.81 -15.95
C LYS A 184 17.53 -12.70 -15.58
N LYS A 185 17.14 -11.71 -14.78
CA LYS A 185 18.07 -10.69 -14.27
C LYS A 185 19.12 -11.28 -13.32
N VAL A 186 18.79 -12.38 -12.65
CA VAL A 186 19.69 -13.11 -11.74
C VAL A 186 20.43 -14.21 -12.49
N LEU A 187 19.73 -15.04 -13.26
CA LEU A 187 20.31 -16.20 -13.95
C LEU A 187 21.06 -15.86 -15.25
N GLY A 188 20.86 -14.64 -15.78
CA GLY A 188 21.37 -14.21 -17.07
C GLY A 188 20.43 -14.54 -18.23
N GLU A 189 20.50 -13.73 -19.30
CA GLU A 189 19.62 -13.85 -20.47
C GLU A 189 19.85 -15.15 -21.28
N SER A 190 21.02 -15.78 -21.14
CA SER A 190 21.40 -17.02 -21.83
C SER A 190 21.01 -18.30 -21.08
N VAL A 191 20.27 -18.21 -19.97
CA VAL A 191 19.81 -19.39 -19.22
C VAL A 191 18.91 -20.28 -20.09
N SER A 192 19.08 -21.60 -19.99
CA SER A 192 18.22 -22.54 -20.70
C SER A 192 16.77 -22.48 -20.20
N THR A 193 15.81 -22.76 -21.07
CA THR A 193 14.39 -22.83 -20.70
C THR A 193 14.13 -23.84 -19.59
N GLN A 194 14.80 -24.99 -19.61
CA GLN A 194 14.62 -26.02 -18.58
C GLN A 194 15.06 -25.50 -17.20
N ALA A 195 16.27 -24.96 -17.08
CA ALA A 195 16.77 -24.42 -15.82
C ALA A 195 15.90 -23.26 -15.29
N LEU A 196 15.36 -22.44 -16.19
CA LEU A 196 14.44 -21.36 -15.84
C LEU A 196 13.13 -21.91 -15.24
N LEU A 197 12.53 -22.94 -15.87
CA LEU A 197 11.31 -23.57 -15.40
C LEU A 197 11.53 -24.32 -14.09
N ASP A 198 12.64 -25.05 -13.96
CA ASP A 198 13.02 -25.75 -12.73
C ASP A 198 13.07 -24.76 -11.57
N ALA A 199 13.71 -23.60 -11.76
CA ALA A 199 13.79 -22.57 -10.73
C ALA A 199 12.42 -21.93 -10.41
N LEU A 200 11.60 -21.62 -11.42
CA LEU A 200 10.26 -21.05 -11.23
C LEU A 200 9.30 -21.99 -10.50
N GLN A 201 9.48 -23.31 -10.65
CA GLN A 201 8.62 -24.35 -10.12
C GLN A 201 9.20 -25.03 -8.87
N SER A 202 10.27 -24.49 -8.29
CA SER A 202 10.90 -25.06 -7.10
C SER A 202 10.43 -24.39 -5.79
N PRO A 203 10.17 -25.18 -4.74
CA PRO A 203 10.08 -24.65 -3.38
C PRO A 203 11.44 -24.12 -2.92
N HIS A 204 11.44 -23.10 -2.06
CA HIS A 204 12.64 -22.58 -1.37
C HIS A 204 13.85 -22.26 -2.27
N SER A 205 13.60 -21.78 -3.49
CA SER A 205 14.65 -21.40 -4.44
C SER A 205 15.29 -20.07 -4.04
N GLU A 206 16.58 -20.12 -3.70
CA GLU A 206 17.36 -18.92 -3.35
C GLU A 206 17.38 -17.91 -4.50
N THR A 207 17.56 -18.39 -5.74
CA THR A 207 17.53 -17.56 -6.93
C THR A 207 16.18 -16.84 -7.10
N MET A 208 15.06 -17.50 -6.77
CA MET A 208 13.74 -16.87 -6.79
C MET A 208 13.65 -15.74 -5.77
N PHE A 209 14.16 -15.93 -4.55
CA PHE A 209 14.22 -14.86 -3.55
C PHE A 209 15.13 -13.70 -3.99
N GLN A 210 16.25 -13.97 -4.64
CA GLN A 210 17.14 -12.95 -5.19
C GLN A 210 16.45 -12.14 -6.30
N SER A 211 15.58 -12.76 -7.10
CA SER A 211 14.83 -12.05 -8.14
C SER A 211 13.70 -11.14 -7.64
N LEU A 212 13.28 -11.26 -6.36
CA LEU A 212 12.16 -10.49 -5.82
C LEU A 212 12.40 -8.97 -5.81
N GLU A 213 13.65 -8.52 -5.73
CA GLU A 213 13.96 -7.09 -5.84
C GLU A 213 13.73 -6.57 -7.26
N HIS A 214 14.05 -7.36 -8.28
CA HIS A 214 13.72 -7.01 -9.67
C HIS A 214 12.21 -7.04 -9.92
N THR A 215 11.50 -8.00 -9.34
CA THR A 215 10.03 -8.02 -9.34
C THR A 215 9.48 -6.74 -8.71
N LEU A 216 9.96 -6.36 -7.52
CA LEU A 216 9.55 -5.13 -6.85
C LEU A 216 9.73 -3.91 -7.76
N HIS A 217 10.90 -3.76 -8.39
CA HIS A 217 11.18 -2.61 -9.25
C HIS A 217 10.23 -2.54 -10.45
N ARG A 218 9.95 -3.67 -11.09
CA ARG A 218 9.01 -3.74 -12.21
C ARG A 218 7.60 -3.35 -11.77
N GLU A 219 7.10 -3.93 -10.69
CA GLU A 219 5.74 -3.68 -10.20
C GLU A 219 5.55 -2.23 -9.73
N LEU A 220 6.52 -1.66 -9.00
CA LEU A 220 6.49 -0.24 -8.61
C LEU A 220 6.48 0.70 -9.84
N SER A 221 7.21 0.35 -10.90
CA SER A 221 7.19 1.11 -12.16
C SER A 221 5.88 0.94 -12.92
N GLU A 222 5.26 -0.24 -12.89
CA GLU A 222 4.02 -0.55 -13.62
C GLU A 222 2.81 0.10 -12.93
N GLU A 223 2.66 -0.13 -11.61
CA GLU A 223 1.47 0.25 -10.83
C GLU A 223 1.48 1.71 -10.35
N VAL A 224 2.65 2.26 -9.95
CA VAL A 224 2.75 3.60 -9.34
C VAL A 224 3.81 4.51 -9.98
N LYS A 225 4.36 4.11 -11.13
CA LYS A 225 5.33 4.88 -11.93
C LYS A 225 6.57 5.34 -11.14
N LEU A 226 6.96 4.59 -10.12
CA LEU A 226 8.19 4.82 -9.38
C LEU A 226 9.37 4.17 -10.09
N LEU A 227 10.40 4.96 -10.39
CA LEU A 227 11.54 4.53 -11.21
C LEU A 227 12.79 4.37 -10.35
N TYR A 228 13.26 3.14 -10.20
CA TYR A 228 14.50 2.85 -9.45
C TYR A 228 15.72 3.55 -10.08
N GLY A 229 15.86 3.47 -11.40
CA GLY A 229 16.99 4.08 -12.12
C GLY A 229 17.02 5.62 -12.09
N ALA A 230 15.91 6.28 -11.73
CA ALA A 230 15.83 7.72 -11.55
C ALA A 230 16.09 8.15 -10.09
N GLY A 231 16.33 7.21 -9.17
CA GLY A 231 16.56 7.50 -7.75
C GLY A 231 15.30 7.85 -6.96
N HIS A 232 14.10 7.56 -7.49
CA HIS A 232 12.83 7.89 -6.82
C HIS A 232 12.68 7.23 -5.43
N TYR A 233 13.36 6.10 -5.22
CA TYR A 233 13.26 5.37 -3.96
C TYR A 233 14.45 4.44 -3.70
N GLU A 234 14.60 4.13 -2.42
CA GLU A 234 15.35 2.99 -1.91
C GLU A 234 14.37 1.95 -1.36
N ALA A 235 14.67 0.67 -1.54
CA ALA A 235 13.90 -0.43 -1.00
C ALA A 235 14.70 -1.15 0.09
N GLN A 236 14.06 -1.45 1.21
CA GLN A 236 14.65 -2.24 2.28
C GLN A 236 13.72 -3.40 2.61
N VAL A 237 14.25 -4.61 2.75
CA VAL A 237 13.45 -5.75 3.23
C VAL A 237 12.91 -5.42 4.63
N TRP A 238 11.59 -5.40 4.75
CA TRP A 238 10.94 -5.28 6.05
C TRP A 238 10.73 -6.66 6.66
N ARG A 239 10.21 -7.61 5.88
CA ARG A 239 9.85 -8.93 6.37
C ARG A 239 9.75 -9.96 5.24
N ASP A 240 10.28 -11.15 5.50
CA ASP A 240 9.91 -12.37 4.77
C ASP A 240 8.82 -13.08 5.56
N LEU A 241 7.66 -13.30 4.93
CA LEU A 241 6.56 -13.98 5.60
C LEU A 241 6.82 -15.49 5.66
N LYS A 242 6.20 -16.16 6.65
CA LYS A 242 6.09 -17.62 6.62
C LYS A 242 5.42 -18.07 5.32
N PRO A 243 5.84 -19.22 4.73
CA PRO A 243 5.19 -19.74 3.55
C PRO A 243 3.69 -19.92 3.78
N TYR A 244 2.89 -19.34 2.89
CA TYR A 244 1.43 -19.36 2.96
C TYR A 244 0.89 -20.35 1.94
N THR A 245 0.16 -21.37 2.38
CA THR A 245 -0.34 -22.44 1.51
C THR A 245 -1.86 -22.39 1.44
N ASN A 246 -2.42 -22.38 0.23
CA ASN A 246 -3.87 -22.44 0.01
C ASN A 246 -4.21 -22.96 -1.40
N CYS A 247 -5.40 -23.55 -1.56
CA CYS A 247 -5.98 -23.87 -2.88
C CYS A 247 -6.42 -22.58 -3.56
N MET A 248 -5.59 -22.05 -4.44
CA MET A 248 -5.83 -20.78 -5.12
C MET A 248 -5.20 -20.73 -6.51
N GLY A 249 -5.65 -19.79 -7.33
CA GLY A 249 -5.10 -19.52 -8.64
C GLY A 249 -6.13 -18.87 -9.55
N ALA A 250 -5.69 -17.94 -10.40
CA ALA A 250 -6.54 -17.35 -11.42
C ALA A 250 -6.61 -18.27 -12.64
N ALA A 251 -7.82 -18.46 -13.19
CA ALA A 251 -8.05 -19.18 -14.44
C ALA A 251 -7.41 -20.61 -14.41
N PRO A 252 -6.68 -21.15 -15.41
CA PRO A 252 -6.19 -22.54 -15.36
C PRO A 252 -5.03 -22.79 -14.39
N ASN A 253 -4.79 -21.91 -13.42
CA ASN A 253 -3.67 -22.03 -12.48
C ASN A 253 -4.11 -22.48 -11.07
N TYR A 254 -5.34 -22.97 -10.91
CA TYR A 254 -5.86 -23.38 -9.61
C TYR A 254 -5.15 -24.65 -9.13
N ALA A 255 -4.46 -24.55 -8.00
CA ALA A 255 -3.79 -25.68 -7.35
C ALA A 255 -3.54 -25.35 -5.86
N LEU A 256 -3.20 -26.36 -5.06
CA LEU A 256 -2.64 -26.16 -3.73
C LEU A 256 -1.27 -25.51 -3.94
N THR A 257 -1.25 -24.21 -3.70
CA THR A 257 -0.13 -23.35 -4.01
C THR A 257 0.52 -22.90 -2.71
N GLN A 258 1.83 -23.00 -2.64
CA GLN A 258 2.63 -22.36 -1.59
C GLN A 258 3.20 -21.04 -2.10
N TYR A 259 2.94 -19.98 -1.34
CA TYR A 259 3.38 -18.63 -1.62
C TYR A 259 4.52 -18.22 -0.69
N PHE A 260 5.53 -17.59 -1.28
CA PHE A 260 6.66 -16.98 -0.59
C PHE A 260 6.61 -15.47 -0.79
N PHE A 261 6.30 -14.73 0.26
CA PHE A 261 6.18 -13.27 0.20
C PHE A 261 7.41 -12.62 0.84
N ARG A 262 8.01 -11.67 0.10
CA ARG A 262 8.94 -10.69 0.66
C ARG A 262 8.31 -9.31 0.60
N ILE A 263 8.26 -8.66 1.75
CA ILE A 263 7.72 -7.31 1.89
C ILE A 263 8.88 -6.32 2.06
N TYR A 264 8.85 -5.26 1.27
CA TYR A 264 9.83 -4.19 1.27
C TYR A 264 9.21 -2.92 1.85
N GLN A 265 9.92 -2.24 2.74
CA GLN A 265 9.65 -0.85 3.06
C GLN A 265 10.29 0.03 1.99
N ILE A 266 9.51 0.96 1.44
CA ILE A 266 9.98 1.92 0.44
C ILE A 266 10.32 3.23 1.14
N LYS A 267 11.52 3.76 0.88
CA LYS A 267 11.92 5.11 1.25
C LYS A 267 12.00 5.95 0.00
N LEU A 268 11.21 7.00 -0.07
CA LEU A 268 11.10 7.91 -1.20
C LEU A 268 12.09 9.05 -1.00
N ASP A 269 12.75 9.42 -2.09
CA ASP A 269 13.34 10.75 -2.17
C ASP A 269 12.22 11.79 -2.48
N ILE A 270 12.62 13.04 -2.68
CA ILE A 270 11.65 14.10 -2.98
C ILE A 270 10.98 13.92 -4.35
N THR A 271 11.72 13.43 -5.35
CA THR A 271 11.20 13.25 -6.72
C THR A 271 10.17 12.11 -6.77
N GLY A 272 10.47 10.99 -6.11
CA GLY A 272 9.57 9.87 -5.91
C GLY A 272 8.33 10.23 -5.10
N TYR A 273 8.47 11.06 -4.06
CA TYR A 273 7.32 11.59 -3.33
C TYR A 273 6.36 12.35 -4.25
N PHE A 274 6.86 13.27 -5.08
CA PHE A 274 6.03 13.99 -6.04
C PHE A 274 5.44 13.08 -7.11
N ALA A 275 6.20 12.09 -7.60
CA ALA A 275 5.70 11.11 -8.56
C ALA A 275 4.49 10.34 -8.01
N ILE A 276 4.55 9.87 -6.75
CA ILE A 276 3.39 9.23 -6.11
C ILE A 276 2.22 10.19 -5.97
N ARG A 277 2.46 11.40 -5.46
CA ARG A 277 1.37 12.39 -5.28
C ARG A 277 0.69 12.72 -6.60
N ALA A 278 1.45 12.81 -7.69
CA ALA A 278 0.90 12.98 -9.03
C ALA A 278 0.04 11.78 -9.45
N GLN A 279 0.53 10.55 -9.25
CA GLN A 279 -0.24 9.33 -9.58
C GLN A 279 -1.53 9.19 -8.76
N MET A 280 -1.51 9.54 -7.48
CA MET A 280 -2.71 9.47 -6.63
C MET A 280 -3.81 10.43 -7.07
N ARG A 281 -3.48 11.52 -7.78
CA ARG A 281 -4.48 12.45 -8.32
C ARG A 281 -5.13 11.95 -9.59
N THR A 282 -4.45 11.10 -10.35
CA THR A 282 -4.87 10.68 -11.70
C THR A 282 -5.30 9.22 -11.78
N CYS A 283 -4.88 8.38 -10.82
CA CYS A 283 -5.13 6.94 -10.81
C CYS A 283 -6.17 6.57 -9.75
N GLU A 284 -7.40 6.28 -10.18
CA GLU A 284 -8.51 5.85 -9.29
C GLU A 284 -8.27 4.48 -8.63
N ARG A 285 -7.27 3.73 -9.10
CA ARG A 285 -6.90 2.41 -8.57
C ARG A 285 -6.07 2.50 -7.30
N LEU A 286 -5.64 3.69 -6.89
CA LEU A 286 -4.85 3.91 -5.68
C LEU A 286 -5.74 4.45 -4.56
N ILE A 287 -5.52 3.92 -3.35
CA ILE A 287 -6.16 4.41 -2.13
C ILE A 287 -5.15 4.51 -1.00
N GLU A 288 -5.37 5.47 -0.10
CA GLU A 288 -4.68 5.49 1.19
C GLU A 288 -5.57 4.81 2.23
N CYS A 289 -5.02 3.82 2.94
CA CYS A 289 -5.68 3.16 4.05
C CYS A 289 -5.01 3.53 5.37
N THR A 290 -5.79 3.90 6.37
CA THR A 290 -5.30 4.08 7.75
C THR A 290 -4.78 2.75 8.31
N LEU A 291 -3.92 2.81 9.34
CA LEU A 291 -3.43 1.58 9.99
C LEU A 291 -4.56 0.72 10.58
N ASP A 292 -5.66 1.34 11.01
CA ASP A 292 -6.85 0.62 11.49
C ASP A 292 -7.55 -0.13 10.35
N GLU A 293 -7.69 0.48 9.17
CA GLU A 293 -8.27 -0.17 7.99
C GLU A 293 -7.39 -1.32 7.50
N VAL A 294 -6.06 -1.14 7.50
CA VAL A 294 -5.11 -2.21 7.16
C VAL A 294 -5.21 -3.38 8.13
N ALA A 295 -5.29 -3.12 9.43
CA ALA A 295 -5.46 -4.17 10.44
C ALA A 295 -6.81 -4.90 10.32
N ALA A 296 -7.89 -4.16 10.05
CA ALA A 296 -9.23 -4.69 9.84
C ALA A 296 -9.41 -5.43 8.51
N GLY A 297 -8.55 -5.14 7.53
CA GLY A 297 -8.59 -5.69 6.19
C GLY A 297 -9.68 -5.15 5.29
N LYS A 298 -10.17 -3.94 5.57
CA LYS A 298 -11.22 -3.26 4.82
C LYS A 298 -11.27 -1.78 5.19
N THR A 299 -11.82 -0.96 4.31
CA THR A 299 -12.03 0.46 4.57
C THR A 299 -13.12 0.70 5.62
N ALA A 300 -13.10 1.87 6.26
CA ALA A 300 -14.01 2.21 7.36
C ALA A 300 -15.50 2.16 6.95
N ASP A 301 -15.80 2.46 5.69
CA ASP A 301 -17.14 2.36 5.08
C ASP A 301 -17.52 0.93 4.66
N ASN A 302 -16.61 -0.04 4.81
CA ASN A 302 -16.71 -1.42 4.33
C ASN A 302 -16.90 -1.56 2.82
N ALA A 303 -16.63 -0.53 2.02
CA ALA A 303 -16.82 -0.56 0.58
C ALA A 303 -15.70 -1.29 -0.17
N LYS A 304 -14.49 -1.38 0.43
CA LYS A 304 -13.30 -1.97 -0.18
C LYS A 304 -12.65 -2.97 0.79
N THR A 305 -12.18 -4.09 0.26
CA THR A 305 -11.50 -5.16 1.01
C THR A 305 -10.01 -5.14 0.72
N LEU A 306 -9.18 -5.42 1.72
CA LEU A 306 -7.72 -5.52 1.60
C LEU A 306 -7.30 -6.99 1.61
N SER A 307 -6.93 -7.50 0.44
CA SER A 307 -6.56 -8.91 0.19
C SER A 307 -5.10 -9.18 0.56
N ILE A 308 -4.77 -9.01 1.85
CA ILE A 308 -3.43 -9.19 2.44
C ILE A 308 -3.40 -10.32 3.49
N HIS A 309 -4.19 -11.37 3.29
CA HIS A 309 -4.36 -12.48 4.24
C HIS A 309 -3.06 -13.13 4.71
N ALA A 310 -2.08 -13.28 3.82
CA ALA A 310 -0.76 -13.83 4.17
C ALA A 310 -0.06 -13.02 5.28
N ILE A 311 -0.27 -11.70 5.34
CA ILE A 311 0.27 -10.85 6.42
C ILE A 311 -0.43 -11.16 7.73
N TYR A 312 -1.77 -11.32 7.71
CA TYR A 312 -2.51 -11.64 8.92
C TYR A 312 -2.06 -12.97 9.52
N ASP A 313 -1.89 -13.99 8.68
CA ASP A 313 -1.46 -15.31 9.11
C ASP A 313 -0.02 -15.33 9.65
N ASP A 314 0.87 -14.53 9.06
CA ASP A 314 2.24 -14.38 9.57
C ASP A 314 2.29 -13.81 11.00
N PHE A 315 1.34 -12.91 11.31
CA PHE A 315 1.10 -12.38 12.66
C PHE A 315 0.19 -13.26 13.52
N GLY A 316 -0.11 -14.51 13.11
CA GLY A 316 -0.98 -15.41 13.87
C GLY A 316 -2.41 -14.89 14.04
N ASN A 317 -2.89 -14.12 13.05
CA ASN A 317 -4.14 -13.36 13.07
C ASN A 317 -4.25 -12.28 14.17
N ASP A 318 -3.15 -11.92 14.84
CA ASP A 318 -3.11 -10.80 15.77
C ASP A 318 -3.06 -9.45 15.03
N ARG A 319 -4.24 -8.83 14.90
CA ARG A 319 -4.42 -7.55 14.21
C ARG A 319 -3.81 -6.36 14.97
N VAL A 320 -3.70 -6.47 16.30
CA VAL A 320 -3.10 -5.42 17.13
C VAL A 320 -1.59 -5.42 16.94
N ALA A 321 -0.95 -6.59 16.96
CA ALA A 321 0.47 -6.74 16.68
C ALA A 321 0.84 -6.24 15.27
N LEU A 322 0.02 -6.56 14.26
CA LEU A 322 0.21 -6.02 12.91
C LEU A 322 0.15 -4.49 12.90
N LYS A 323 -0.89 -3.89 13.50
CA LYS A 323 -1.03 -2.43 13.58
C LYS A 323 0.19 -1.78 14.24
N GLN A 324 0.66 -2.34 15.35
CA GLN A 324 1.84 -1.84 16.06
C GLN A 324 3.12 -1.94 15.20
N ALA A 325 3.31 -3.05 14.50
CA ALA A 325 4.45 -3.22 13.61
C ALA A 325 4.44 -2.21 12.44
N LEU A 326 3.27 -1.92 11.86
CA LEU A 326 3.12 -0.89 10.83
C LEU A 326 3.27 0.54 11.39
N ALA A 327 2.82 0.77 12.63
CA ALA A 327 2.99 2.05 13.31
C ALA A 327 4.49 2.36 13.56
N ALA A 328 5.28 1.34 13.89
CA ALA A 328 6.72 1.46 14.12
C ALA A 328 7.56 1.73 12.85
N LEU A 329 6.99 1.56 11.65
CA LEU A 329 7.67 1.94 10.42
C LEU A 329 7.75 3.47 10.30
N GLU A 330 8.92 3.98 9.92
CA GLU A 330 9.05 5.39 9.51
C GLU A 330 8.21 5.65 8.24
N PRO A 331 7.63 6.86 8.08
CA PRO A 331 7.02 7.28 6.84
C PRO A 331 8.00 7.12 5.66
N SER A 332 7.48 6.69 4.52
CA SER A 332 8.25 6.52 3.29
C SER A 332 8.90 7.81 2.83
N TYR A 333 8.33 8.98 3.11
CA TYR A 333 8.96 10.27 2.86
C TYR A 333 9.06 11.08 4.15
N THR A 334 10.26 11.53 4.47
CA THR A 334 10.50 12.46 5.59
C THR A 334 10.93 13.80 5.03
N ASN A 335 10.09 14.81 5.20
CA ASN A 335 10.40 16.15 4.77
C ASN A 335 11.54 16.77 5.60
N ARG A 336 12.44 17.51 4.94
CA ARG A 336 13.53 18.25 5.60
C ARG A 336 13.54 19.69 5.12
N TYR A 337 13.43 20.65 6.04
CA TYR A 337 13.59 22.08 5.74
C TYR A 337 15.07 22.48 5.87
N ARG A 338 15.52 23.42 5.05
CA ARG A 338 16.90 23.96 5.09
C ARG A 338 17.16 24.80 6.33
N PHE A 339 16.12 25.47 6.83
CA PHE A 339 16.18 26.35 7.99
C PHE A 339 15.23 25.83 9.06
N ASN A 340 15.76 25.59 10.25
CA ASN A 340 15.03 24.98 11.37
C ASN A 340 15.33 25.64 12.74
N ASP A 341 16.21 26.64 12.78
CA ASP A 341 16.51 27.40 13.99
C ASP A 341 15.58 28.62 14.15
N GLU A 342 15.20 28.99 15.38
CA GLU A 342 14.36 30.17 15.63
C GLU A 342 14.92 31.47 15.03
N LYS A 343 16.25 31.58 14.94
CA LYS A 343 16.95 32.74 14.34
C LYS A 343 16.67 32.91 12.84
N ASP A 344 16.20 31.85 12.19
CA ASP A 344 15.92 31.84 10.75
C ASP A 344 14.45 32.13 10.44
N SER A 345 13.62 32.27 11.47
CA SER A 345 12.21 32.66 11.30
C SER A 345 12.05 33.98 10.56
N LEU A 346 10.96 34.05 9.79
CA LEU A 346 10.63 35.19 8.94
C LEU A 346 9.27 35.77 9.29
N ILE A 347 9.17 37.10 9.26
CA ILE A 347 7.93 37.87 9.33
C ILE A 347 7.70 38.50 7.96
N PHE A 348 6.73 37.98 7.22
CA PHE A 348 6.40 38.43 5.87
C PHE A 348 5.48 39.66 5.90
N SER A 349 5.79 40.65 5.06
CA SER A 349 5.02 41.89 4.91
C SER A 349 4.97 42.32 3.45
N LEU A 350 3.89 43.04 3.09
CA LEU A 350 3.76 43.74 1.82
C LEU A 350 4.09 45.23 1.93
N GLU A 351 4.11 45.79 3.15
CA GLU A 351 4.27 47.23 3.39
C GLU A 351 5.70 47.60 3.82
N ILE A 352 6.35 46.69 4.57
CA ILE A 352 7.70 46.90 5.11
C ILE A 352 8.65 45.80 4.64
N ASP A 353 9.91 45.88 5.06
CA ASP A 353 10.88 44.82 4.83
C ASP A 353 10.47 43.53 5.55
N ILE A 354 10.72 42.39 4.90
CA ILE A 354 10.62 41.10 5.55
C ILE A 354 11.64 41.08 6.69
N LEU A 355 11.19 40.69 7.88
CA LEU A 355 12.06 40.64 9.06
C LEU A 355 12.54 39.21 9.31
N ARG A 356 13.79 39.06 9.76
CA ARG A 356 14.42 37.80 10.14
C ARG A 356 14.94 37.89 11.57
N GLY A 357 14.83 36.82 12.35
CA GLY A 357 15.54 36.70 13.62
C GLY A 357 14.69 36.19 14.76
N ASN A 358 15.30 36.13 15.94
CA ASN A 358 14.63 35.70 17.18
C ASN A 358 13.53 36.70 17.59
N PRO A 359 12.53 36.26 18.39
CA PRO A 359 11.48 37.14 18.88
C PRO A 359 12.04 38.36 19.61
N GLY A 360 11.68 39.57 19.16
CA GLY A 360 12.11 40.84 19.74
C GLY A 360 13.51 41.32 19.34
N ASN A 361 14.24 40.55 18.51
CA ASN A 361 15.54 40.92 17.95
C ASN A 361 15.53 40.78 16.41
N GLU A 362 14.36 40.92 15.80
CA GLU A 362 14.20 40.83 14.37
C GLU A 362 14.90 42.00 13.66
N LYS A 363 15.54 41.69 12.54
CA LYS A 363 16.20 42.67 11.68
C LYS A 363 15.62 42.56 10.27
N PRO A 364 15.61 43.66 9.50
CA PRO A 364 15.32 43.58 8.08
C PRO A 364 16.19 42.51 7.41
N LEU A 365 15.60 41.76 6.48
CA LEU A 365 16.32 40.76 5.69
C LEU A 365 17.48 41.38 4.89
N GLY A 366 17.45 42.70 4.67
CA GLY A 366 18.51 43.47 4.02
C GLY A 366 18.53 43.29 2.51
N ILE A 367 17.38 42.92 1.93
CA ILE A 367 17.20 42.67 0.50
C ILE A 367 16.09 43.58 0.00
N ASP A 368 16.38 44.35 -1.03
CA ASP A 368 15.37 45.11 -1.74
C ASP A 368 14.52 44.16 -2.59
N LEU A 369 13.24 44.04 -2.23
CA LEU A 369 12.26 43.16 -2.88
C LEU A 369 11.13 44.02 -3.45
N MET A 370 10.87 43.85 -4.74
CA MET A 370 9.71 44.47 -5.39
C MET A 370 8.40 43.93 -4.83
N GLN A 371 7.31 44.68 -5.02
CA GLN A 371 5.99 44.29 -4.53
C GLN A 371 5.55 42.90 -5.02
N GLU A 372 5.77 42.60 -6.31
CA GLU A 372 5.51 41.27 -6.90
C GLU A 372 6.32 40.17 -6.20
N GLN A 373 7.59 40.43 -5.90
CA GLN A 373 8.45 39.46 -5.20
C GLN A 373 7.99 39.21 -3.76
N LYS A 374 7.57 40.27 -3.04
CA LYS A 374 6.98 40.14 -1.71
C LYS A 374 5.65 39.37 -1.76
N SER A 375 4.84 39.63 -2.79
CA SER A 375 3.57 38.93 -3.06
C SER A 375 3.77 37.43 -3.28
N LEU A 376 4.73 37.04 -4.12
CA LEU A 376 5.10 35.63 -4.36
C LEU A 376 5.62 34.95 -3.09
N LEU A 377 6.52 35.59 -2.35
CA LEU A 377 7.03 35.07 -1.08
C LEU A 377 5.92 34.88 -0.05
N LEU A 378 5.00 35.84 0.05
CA LEU A 378 3.89 35.78 0.97
C LEU A 378 2.96 34.60 0.66
N ALA A 379 2.69 34.33 -0.62
CA ALA A 379 1.91 33.17 -1.03
C ALA A 379 2.59 31.83 -0.67
N LEU A 380 3.88 31.69 -0.99
CA LEU A 380 4.67 30.51 -0.61
C LEU A 380 4.69 30.32 0.91
N ALA A 381 4.88 31.41 1.67
CA ALA A 381 4.90 31.39 3.12
C ALA A 381 3.52 31.03 3.70
N ALA A 382 2.43 31.55 3.14
CA ALA A 382 1.08 31.22 3.58
C ALA A 382 0.77 29.73 3.41
N HIS A 383 1.09 29.17 2.24
CA HIS A 383 0.96 27.73 2.01
C HIS A 383 1.88 26.92 2.93
N GLY A 384 3.14 27.34 3.09
CA GLY A 384 4.10 26.71 4.02
C GLY A 384 3.66 26.77 5.49
N LYS A 385 2.92 27.81 5.89
CA LYS A 385 2.31 27.93 7.22
C LYS A 385 1.12 26.98 7.42
N GLY A 386 0.54 26.49 6.34
CA GLY A 386 -0.72 25.73 6.35
C GLY A 386 -1.96 26.63 6.37
N LEU A 387 -1.84 27.89 5.92
CA LEU A 387 -3.00 28.75 5.74
C LEU A 387 -3.74 28.38 4.45
N PRO A 388 -5.10 28.40 4.43
CA PRO A 388 -5.83 28.11 3.20
C PRO A 388 -5.54 29.16 2.12
N LEU A 389 -5.17 28.67 0.94
CA LEU A 389 -4.82 29.48 -0.23
C LEU A 389 -5.71 29.06 -1.40
N THR A 390 -6.57 29.97 -1.86
CA THR A 390 -7.36 29.80 -3.07
C THR A 390 -6.54 30.26 -4.27
N LEU A 391 -6.22 29.34 -5.17
CA LEU A 391 -5.40 29.64 -6.35
C LEU A 391 -6.14 30.58 -7.32
N ALA A 392 -5.40 31.51 -7.91
CA ALA A 392 -5.94 32.37 -8.98
C ALA A 392 -6.23 31.57 -10.26
N ASP A 393 -5.38 30.59 -10.54
CA ASP A 393 -5.51 29.64 -11.64
C ASP A 393 -5.09 28.24 -11.15
N SER A 394 -6.05 27.32 -11.08
CA SER A 394 -5.84 25.93 -10.64
C SER A 394 -5.15 25.06 -11.68
N GLU A 395 -5.08 25.48 -12.94
CA GLU A 395 -4.30 24.80 -13.98
C GLU A 395 -2.83 25.22 -13.93
N ALA A 396 -2.55 26.47 -13.53
CA ALA A 396 -1.19 27.00 -13.44
C ALA A 396 -0.40 26.50 -12.23
N VAL A 397 -1.07 26.16 -11.12
CA VAL A 397 -0.41 25.80 -9.84
C VAL A 397 -1.09 24.61 -9.18
N THR A 398 -0.30 23.73 -8.58
CA THR A 398 -0.81 22.65 -7.72
C THR A 398 -0.16 22.72 -6.34
N LEU A 399 -0.98 22.66 -5.29
CA LEU A 399 -0.52 22.66 -3.91
C LEU A 399 -0.19 21.24 -3.43
N HIS A 400 0.96 21.09 -2.78
CA HIS A 400 1.43 19.85 -2.17
C HIS A 400 1.69 20.03 -0.68
N GLU A 401 1.79 18.94 0.07
CA GLU A 401 2.13 18.99 1.50
C GLU A 401 3.52 19.62 1.74
N PHE A 402 3.80 19.97 3.01
CA PHE A 402 5.07 20.55 3.45
C PHE A 402 5.43 21.91 2.80
N GLY A 403 4.41 22.64 2.31
CA GLY A 403 4.57 23.97 1.73
C GLY A 403 5.05 23.97 0.28
N TRP A 404 5.12 22.81 -0.37
CA TRP A 404 5.50 22.71 -1.78
C TRP A 404 4.36 23.18 -2.68
N ILE A 405 4.72 23.93 -3.71
CA ILE A 405 3.85 24.23 -4.84
C ILE A 405 4.52 23.74 -6.12
N GLU A 406 3.73 23.18 -7.01
CA GLU A 406 4.13 22.77 -8.35
C GLU A 406 3.59 23.79 -9.35
N ILE A 407 4.45 24.28 -10.23
CA ILE A 407 4.14 25.32 -11.20
C ILE A 407 4.09 24.70 -12.59
N HIS A 408 2.99 24.95 -13.30
CA HIS A 408 2.75 24.54 -14.69
C HIS A 408 2.80 25.72 -15.67
N ASP A 409 2.75 26.97 -15.16
CA ASP A 409 2.91 28.19 -15.95
C ASP A 409 4.39 28.61 -16.05
N GLY A 410 4.91 28.68 -17.28
CA GLY A 410 6.32 29.00 -17.53
C GLY A 410 6.73 30.43 -17.14
N VAL A 411 5.80 31.39 -17.14
CA VAL A 411 6.08 32.78 -16.75
C VAL A 411 6.23 32.88 -15.24
N LEU A 412 5.32 32.27 -14.48
CA LEU A 412 5.35 32.20 -13.03
C LEU A 412 6.57 31.40 -12.54
N GLN A 413 6.89 30.29 -13.22
CA GLN A 413 8.10 29.51 -12.95
C GLN A 413 9.35 30.39 -13.07
N ALA A 414 9.49 31.12 -14.19
CA ALA A 414 10.63 32.01 -14.41
C ALA A 414 10.71 33.12 -13.34
N LYS A 415 9.58 33.69 -12.91
CA LYS A 415 9.54 34.69 -11.82
C LYS A 415 10.04 34.11 -10.50
N LEU A 416 9.62 32.90 -10.15
CA LEU A 416 10.04 32.22 -8.91
C LEU A 416 11.52 31.79 -8.94
N GLU A 417 12.02 31.34 -10.09
CA GLU A 417 13.44 31.05 -10.28
C GLU A 417 14.30 32.31 -10.11
N GLN A 418 13.90 33.43 -10.75
CA GLN A 418 14.58 34.72 -10.61
C GLN A 418 14.59 35.21 -9.15
N LEU A 419 13.45 35.08 -8.47
CA LEU A 419 13.32 35.44 -7.06
C LEU A 419 14.21 34.56 -6.16
N SER A 420 14.26 33.25 -6.40
CA SER A 420 15.16 32.35 -5.67
C SER A 420 16.63 32.72 -5.87
N GLU A 421 17.03 33.05 -7.09
CA GLU A 421 18.38 33.47 -7.41
C GLU A 421 18.74 34.82 -6.76
N HIS A 422 17.82 35.79 -6.76
CA HIS A 422 17.98 37.07 -6.08
C HIS A 422 18.24 36.88 -4.57
N LEU A 423 17.42 36.05 -3.93
CA LEU A 423 17.57 35.68 -2.52
C LEU A 423 18.88 34.93 -2.24
N ARG A 424 19.29 34.03 -3.13
CA ARG A 424 20.56 33.28 -3.02
C ARG A 424 21.78 34.19 -3.10
N ARG A 425 21.81 35.14 -4.03
CA ARG A 425 22.90 36.13 -4.17
C ARG A 425 23.05 36.99 -2.91
N ALA A 426 21.95 37.23 -2.22
CA ALA A 426 21.93 37.93 -0.93
C ALA A 426 22.17 37.00 0.29
N SER A 427 22.66 35.77 0.07
CA SER A 427 22.92 34.79 1.14
C SER A 427 21.70 34.43 2.00
N CYS A 428 20.50 34.52 1.41
CA CYS A 428 19.23 34.19 2.06
C CYS A 428 18.44 33.15 1.24
N PRO A 429 18.96 31.93 0.99
CA PRO A 429 18.38 30.95 0.07
C PRO A 429 17.13 30.23 0.62
N TYR A 430 16.15 31.01 1.10
CA TYR A 430 14.90 30.56 1.71
C TYR A 430 13.96 29.88 0.70
N ILE A 431 14.05 30.19 -0.59
CA ILE A 431 13.32 29.44 -1.61
C ILE A 431 14.10 28.20 -1.99
N GLU A 432 13.45 27.07 -1.80
CA GLU A 432 13.93 25.77 -2.27
C GLU A 432 13.24 25.41 -3.58
N ILE A 433 14.03 24.86 -4.51
CA ILE A 433 13.59 24.47 -5.86
C ILE A 433 13.98 23.02 -6.10
N THR A 434 13.04 22.23 -6.63
CA THR A 434 13.24 20.85 -7.10
C THR A 434 12.61 20.68 -8.48
N GLU A 435 13.27 19.93 -9.37
CA GLU A 435 12.83 19.64 -10.76
C GLU A 435 12.29 20.85 -11.55
N PRO A 436 13.06 21.96 -11.60
CA PRO A 436 12.63 23.33 -11.96
C PRO A 436 11.16 23.78 -11.76
N ARG A 437 10.29 23.02 -11.09
CA ARG A 437 8.84 23.26 -11.07
C ARG A 437 8.25 23.24 -9.67
N TYR A 438 8.97 22.63 -8.72
CA TYR A 438 8.54 22.57 -7.32
C TYR A 438 9.25 23.65 -6.53
N PHE A 439 8.48 24.49 -5.84
CA PHE A 439 8.97 25.62 -5.07
C PHE A 439 8.39 25.60 -3.65
N ARG A 440 9.16 26.04 -2.67
CA ARG A 440 8.65 26.37 -1.33
C ARG A 440 9.52 27.40 -0.63
N VAL A 441 8.98 28.02 0.41
CA VAL A 441 9.81 28.59 1.48
C VAL A 441 10.27 27.43 2.38
N SER A 442 11.59 27.23 2.50
CA SER A 442 12.21 26.11 3.22
C SER A 442 12.32 26.39 4.72
N LEU A 443 11.18 26.71 5.33
CA LEU A 443 10.99 26.89 6.76
C LEU A 443 9.83 26.00 7.23
N PRO A 444 9.93 25.42 8.43
CA PRO A 444 8.80 24.74 9.03
C PRO A 444 7.71 25.75 9.43
N PRO A 445 6.43 25.33 9.53
CA PRO A 445 5.30 26.22 9.77
C PRO A 445 5.43 27.12 11.01
N GLU A 446 6.07 26.62 12.07
CA GLU A 446 6.29 27.34 13.32
C GLU A 446 7.28 28.51 13.20
N LEU A 447 8.08 28.58 12.13
CA LEU A 447 9.04 29.65 11.87
C LEU A 447 8.54 30.67 10.82
N ILE A 448 7.31 30.48 10.32
CA ILE A 448 6.68 31.39 9.35
C ILE A 448 5.66 32.27 10.08
N PHE A 449 5.83 33.59 9.97
CA PHE A 449 4.95 34.59 10.57
C PHE A 449 4.60 35.70 9.58
N PHE A 450 3.53 36.43 9.86
CA PHE A 450 3.07 37.56 9.06
C PHE A 450 3.06 38.81 9.92
N ASP A 451 3.25 39.95 9.26
CA ASP A 451 3.23 41.25 9.92
C ASP A 451 1.89 41.51 10.60
N GLN A 452 1.94 42.16 11.76
CA GLN A 452 0.78 42.51 12.55
C GLN A 452 -0.24 43.39 11.80
N VAL A 453 0.14 44.11 10.73
CA VAL A 453 -0.79 44.92 9.93
C VAL A 453 -1.90 44.08 9.30
N PHE A 454 -1.65 42.79 9.09
CA PHE A 454 -2.63 41.83 8.58
C PHE A 454 -3.61 41.32 9.64
N PHE A 455 -3.49 41.75 10.89
CA PHE A 455 -4.34 41.25 11.96
C PHE A 455 -5.21 42.36 12.53
N ALA A 456 -6.44 41.98 12.85
CA ALA A 456 -7.38 42.81 13.56
C ALA A 456 -7.95 42.04 14.74
N TYR A 457 -8.35 42.72 15.81
CA TYR A 457 -8.83 42.07 17.01
C TYR A 457 -10.05 42.74 17.62
N ARG A 458 -10.87 41.95 18.32
CA ARG A 458 -11.95 42.42 19.18
C ARG A 458 -11.80 41.80 20.55
N PHE A 459 -11.91 42.61 21.59
CA PHE A 459 -11.90 42.13 22.97
C PHE A 459 -13.24 42.42 23.63
N GLN A 460 -13.86 41.39 24.19
CA GLN A 460 -15.11 41.50 24.93
C GLN A 460 -14.91 40.99 26.36
N LYS A 461 -14.91 41.91 27.33
CA LYS A 461 -14.93 41.55 28.74
C LYS A 461 -16.36 41.18 29.14
N GLN A 462 -16.55 39.97 29.64
CA GLN A 462 -17.84 39.54 30.19
C GLN A 462 -17.92 39.91 31.67
N ASP A 463 -16.87 39.57 32.44
CA ASP A 463 -16.73 39.94 33.83
C ASP A 463 -15.25 40.12 34.23
N LYS A 464 -14.93 40.18 35.52
CA LYS A 464 -13.56 40.34 36.01
C LYS A 464 -12.63 39.18 35.62
N TYR A 465 -13.19 37.97 35.53
CA TYR A 465 -12.47 36.72 35.33
C TYR A 465 -12.70 36.09 33.97
N ASN A 466 -13.72 36.49 33.23
CA ASN A 466 -14.09 35.92 31.94
C ASN A 466 -14.14 36.98 30.82
N GLY A 467 -13.68 36.61 29.65
CA GLY A 467 -13.81 37.41 28.44
C GLY A 467 -13.46 36.59 27.20
N THR A 468 -13.61 37.20 26.04
CA THR A 468 -13.21 36.63 24.76
C THR A 468 -12.29 37.59 24.02
N PHE A 469 -11.32 37.02 23.32
CA PHE A 469 -10.45 37.74 22.42
C PHE A 469 -10.58 37.13 21.03
N ASP A 470 -11.21 37.87 20.12
CA ASP A 470 -11.33 37.49 18.73
C ASP A 470 -10.16 38.06 17.96
N LEU A 471 -9.43 37.21 17.26
CA LEU A 471 -8.36 37.60 16.34
C LEU A 471 -8.80 37.26 14.92
N GLN A 472 -8.67 38.22 14.02
CA GLN A 472 -9.05 38.13 12.63
C GLN A 472 -7.84 38.45 11.74
N ARG A 473 -7.72 37.72 10.64
CA ARG A 473 -6.86 38.04 9.51
C ARG A 473 -7.76 38.16 8.28
N PRO A 474 -7.87 39.33 7.63
CA PRO A 474 -8.68 39.47 6.43
C PRO A 474 -8.06 38.66 5.28
N LYS A 475 -8.80 38.52 4.18
CA LYS A 475 -8.25 37.96 2.95
C LYS A 475 -7.07 38.79 2.47
N ILE A 476 -6.03 38.13 1.97
CA ILE A 476 -4.83 38.80 1.43
C ILE A 476 -4.64 38.33 0.00
N LEU A 477 -4.66 39.27 -0.94
CA LEU A 477 -4.41 38.99 -2.35
C LEU A 477 -2.90 38.84 -2.58
N THR A 478 -2.53 37.83 -3.36
CA THR A 478 -1.16 37.56 -3.81
C THR A 478 -1.14 37.19 -5.28
N ASP A 479 0.05 37.13 -5.87
CA ASP A 479 0.24 36.84 -7.30
C ASP A 479 -0.09 35.38 -7.65
N ILE A 480 -0.09 34.47 -6.67
CA ILE A 480 -0.45 33.05 -6.84
C ILE A 480 -1.94 32.81 -6.58
N GLY A 481 -2.57 33.66 -5.76
CA GLY A 481 -3.94 33.45 -5.31
C GLY A 481 -4.33 34.32 -4.12
N THR A 482 -5.42 33.96 -3.46
CA THR A 482 -5.92 34.66 -2.28
C THR A 482 -5.72 33.81 -1.04
N ILE A 483 -4.97 34.33 -0.07
CA ILE A 483 -4.90 33.71 1.25
C ILE A 483 -6.22 34.01 1.95
N GLU A 484 -6.97 32.96 2.28
CA GLU A 484 -8.32 33.11 2.85
C GLU A 484 -8.30 33.77 4.23
N ALA A 485 -9.43 34.35 4.61
CA ALA A 485 -9.57 34.99 5.91
C ALA A 485 -9.43 33.95 7.04
N GLY A 486 -8.78 34.34 8.13
CA GLY A 486 -8.64 33.54 9.34
C GLY A 486 -9.37 34.18 10.51
N HIS A 487 -9.98 33.36 11.36
CA HIS A 487 -10.62 33.82 12.59
C HIS A 487 -10.39 32.81 13.70
N CYS A 488 -10.02 33.28 14.89
CA CYS A 488 -10.06 32.48 16.10
C CYS A 488 -10.60 33.28 17.28
N THR A 489 -11.51 32.68 18.03
CA THR A 489 -11.98 33.20 19.32
C THR A 489 -11.22 32.50 20.43
N ILE A 490 -10.56 33.29 21.28
CA ILE A 490 -9.74 32.79 22.38
C ILE A 490 -10.49 33.09 23.68
N PRO A 491 -10.92 32.05 24.44
CA PRO A 491 -11.52 32.27 25.74
C PRO A 491 -10.44 32.77 26.72
N LEU A 492 -10.78 33.80 27.47
CA LEU A 492 -9.90 34.39 28.48
C LEU A 492 -10.47 34.11 29.86
N THR A 493 -9.61 33.63 30.76
CA THR A 493 -9.96 33.30 32.13
C THR A 493 -9.04 34.01 33.13
N ASN A 494 -9.38 33.94 34.42
CA ASN A 494 -8.60 34.52 35.53
C ASN A 494 -8.41 36.04 35.38
N THR A 495 -7.27 36.58 35.79
CA THR A 495 -7.04 38.04 35.75
C THR A 495 -6.79 38.59 34.35
N LEU A 496 -6.72 37.74 33.32
CA LEU A 496 -6.29 38.14 31.98
C LEU A 496 -7.25 39.13 31.29
N PRO A 497 -8.59 39.01 31.38
CA PRO A 497 -9.52 40.01 30.85
C PRO A 497 -9.30 41.39 31.48
N ASP A 498 -9.10 41.47 32.80
CA ASP A 498 -8.86 42.73 33.48
C ASP A 498 -7.52 43.36 33.08
N GLN A 499 -6.47 42.54 32.97
CA GLN A 499 -5.15 42.97 32.53
C GLN A 499 -5.16 43.49 31.09
N LEU A 500 -5.81 42.78 30.16
CA LEU A 500 -5.96 43.22 28.77
C LEU A 500 -6.81 44.49 28.65
N THR A 501 -7.83 44.66 29.52
CA THR A 501 -8.58 45.92 29.60
C THR A 501 -7.66 47.10 29.92
N LYS A 502 -6.73 46.92 30.87
CA LYS A 502 -5.75 47.97 31.24
C LYS A 502 -4.75 48.24 30.12
N VAL A 503 -4.33 47.21 29.39
CA VAL A 503 -3.50 47.35 28.18
C VAL A 503 -4.22 48.19 27.13
N LEU A 504 -5.48 47.86 26.80
CA LEU A 504 -6.29 48.58 25.82
C LEU A 504 -6.55 50.04 26.20
N GLN A 505 -6.65 50.33 27.50
CA GLN A 505 -6.79 51.70 28.02
C GLN A 505 -5.45 52.45 28.09
N GLY A 506 -4.33 51.84 27.73
CA GLY A 506 -2.99 52.42 27.85
C GLY A 506 -2.52 52.65 29.29
N LYS A 507 -3.13 51.96 30.27
CA LYS A 507 -2.92 52.14 31.72
C LYS A 507 -1.98 51.10 32.33
N LEU A 508 -1.39 50.21 31.54
CA LEU A 508 -0.47 49.18 32.03
C LEU A 508 0.92 49.35 31.43
N SER A 509 1.86 49.75 32.26
CA SER A 509 3.28 49.86 31.92
C SER A 509 3.98 48.51 32.02
N VAL A 510 5.11 48.36 31.35
CA VAL A 510 5.89 47.11 31.37
C VAL A 510 6.35 46.73 32.78
N GLY A 511 6.63 47.73 33.62
CA GLY A 511 7.01 47.55 35.03
C GLY A 511 5.85 47.17 35.96
N ASP A 512 4.59 47.45 35.58
CA ASP A 512 3.41 47.22 36.43
C ASP A 512 3.05 45.73 36.50
N ASP A 513 3.29 44.99 35.42
CA ASP A 513 3.15 43.54 35.39
C ASP A 513 4.14 42.89 34.41
N VAL A 514 5.30 42.53 34.94
CA VAL A 514 6.36 41.82 34.19
C VAL A 514 5.92 40.39 33.80
N SER A 515 4.92 39.83 34.50
CA SER A 515 4.42 38.47 34.26
C SER A 515 3.38 38.39 33.13
N LEU A 516 2.78 39.52 32.73
CA LEU A 516 1.70 39.55 31.74
C LEU A 516 2.08 38.88 30.40
N PRO A 517 3.26 39.12 29.79
CA PRO A 517 3.64 38.45 28.55
C PRO A 517 3.72 36.92 28.68
N LYS A 518 4.08 36.42 29.86
CA LYS A 518 4.10 34.97 30.14
C LYS A 518 2.68 34.42 30.19
N LYS A 519 1.78 35.08 30.94
CA LYS A 519 0.36 34.69 31.02
C LYS A 519 -0.32 34.69 29.66
N VAL A 520 -0.10 35.73 28.84
CA VAL A 520 -0.64 35.81 27.47
C VAL A 520 -0.12 34.65 26.62
N ARG A 521 1.17 34.32 26.70
CA ARG A 521 1.73 33.18 25.96
C ARG A 521 1.10 31.85 26.39
N GLU A 522 1.04 31.59 27.69
CA GLU A 522 0.47 30.36 28.24
C GLU A 522 -1.00 30.15 27.83
N SER A 523 -1.79 31.23 27.79
CA SER A 523 -3.21 31.15 27.44
C SER A 523 -3.51 31.23 25.94
N MET A 524 -2.71 31.97 25.16
CA MET A 524 -3.11 32.41 23.82
C MET A 524 -2.14 32.01 22.68
N GLN A 525 -0.89 31.62 22.97
CA GLN A 525 0.15 31.48 21.96
C GLN A 525 -0.19 30.53 20.82
N LYS A 526 -0.70 29.35 21.16
CA LYS A 526 -1.07 28.34 20.14
C LYS A 526 -2.08 28.89 19.13
N HIS A 527 -3.03 29.71 19.58
CA HIS A 527 -4.09 30.26 18.73
C HIS A 527 -3.55 31.32 17.76
N TYR A 528 -2.86 32.35 18.28
CA TYR A 528 -2.38 33.43 17.41
C TYR A 528 -1.23 32.99 16.51
N GLN A 529 -0.36 32.07 16.96
CA GLN A 529 0.73 31.55 16.11
C GLN A 529 0.24 30.60 15.03
N ALA A 530 -0.86 29.88 15.25
CA ALA A 530 -1.51 29.10 14.19
C ALA A 530 -2.02 30.00 13.06
N MET A 531 -2.50 31.21 13.38
CA MET A 531 -2.86 32.21 12.35
C MET A 531 -1.65 32.93 11.73
N GLY A 532 -0.44 32.65 12.22
CA GLY A 532 0.80 33.26 11.75
C GLY A 532 1.17 34.60 12.40
N LEU A 533 0.47 35.05 13.44
CA LEU A 533 0.93 36.18 14.23
C LEU A 533 2.05 35.73 15.17
N ARG A 534 3.19 36.43 15.20
CA ARG A 534 4.33 36.01 16.03
C ARG A 534 4.11 36.23 17.52
N CYS A 535 3.66 37.42 17.88
CA CYS A 535 3.47 37.87 19.25
C CYS A 535 2.23 38.77 19.33
N LEU A 536 1.34 38.48 20.28
CA LEU A 536 0.12 39.26 20.48
C LEU A 536 0.36 40.54 21.29
N LEU A 537 1.28 40.50 22.25
CA LEU A 537 1.57 41.62 23.15
C LEU A 537 2.95 42.19 22.82
N LEU A 538 3.00 43.47 22.42
CA LEU A 538 4.21 44.17 22.07
C LEU A 538 4.58 45.21 23.12
N ARG A 539 5.83 45.66 23.11
CA ARG A 539 6.33 46.75 23.95
C ARG A 539 6.54 47.99 23.09
N ARG A 540 5.88 49.08 23.44
CA ARG A 540 6.06 50.40 22.82
C ARG A 540 6.10 51.46 23.90
N ASP A 541 7.14 52.30 23.90
CA ASP A 541 7.30 53.43 24.81
C ASP A 541 7.09 53.08 26.30
N GLY A 542 7.64 51.94 26.74
CA GLY A 542 7.52 51.48 28.12
C GLY A 542 6.15 50.90 28.51
N ARG A 543 5.22 50.74 27.56
CA ARG A 543 3.88 50.16 27.75
C ARG A 543 3.66 48.91 26.92
N TYR A 544 2.68 48.13 27.34
CA TYR A 544 2.18 47.02 26.54
C TYR A 544 1.14 47.52 25.54
N VAL A 545 1.19 46.99 24.31
CA VAL A 545 0.17 47.21 23.27
C VAL A 545 -0.19 45.88 22.61
N ILE A 546 -1.40 45.77 22.07
CA ILE A 546 -1.84 44.58 21.35
C ILE A 546 -1.44 44.70 19.88
N ALA A 547 -0.89 43.62 19.32
CA ALA A 547 -0.55 43.52 17.91
C ALA A 547 -1.82 43.43 17.05
N GLY A 548 -1.83 44.16 15.95
CA GLY A 548 -2.99 44.30 15.06
C GLY A 548 -3.84 45.52 15.37
N LYS A 549 -4.89 45.72 14.57
CA LYS A 549 -5.80 46.87 14.67
C LYS A 549 -7.08 46.48 15.44
N PRO A 550 -7.63 47.35 16.31
CA PRO A 550 -8.93 47.09 16.91
C PRO A 550 -10.05 47.08 15.84
N LEU A 551 -11.00 46.15 15.97
CA LEU A 551 -12.19 45.97 15.12
C LEU A 551 -13.40 46.77 15.55
#